data_AF-A0A015VCX1-F1
#
_entry.id   AF-A0A015VCX1-F1
#
_cell.length_a   1.000
_cell.length_b   1.000
_cell.length_c   1.000
_cell.angle_alpha   90.00
_cell.angle_beta   90.00
_cell.angle_gamma   90.00
#
_symmetry.space_group_name_H-M   'P 1'
#
loop_
_entity.id
_entity.type
_entity.pdbx_description
1 polymer ?
#
loop_
_entity_poly.entity_id
_entity_poly.type
_entity_poly.pdbx_seq_one_letter_code
_entity_poly.pdbx_strand_id
1 'polypeptide(L)'
;MKKRLFSIALCLTFILSATSVSAQDAAYREALSKMLEASGAMTTVKSMVPQMIGMMKHTYSNVPDEFWKNFEEQLSEKANTQFLDIYVSIYHRYLTISDLKKITAFYESPVGKKLAESTPVMTAEAMEAGQQIGMGIAKEIMANLKEKGYVQ
;
A
#
# COMPACT_ATOMS: atom_id res chain seq x y z
N MET A 1 -41.18 20.23 33.45
CA MET A 1 -41.11 20.01 31.98
C MET A 1 -39.80 20.52 31.37
N LYS A 2 -39.32 21.73 31.70
CA LYS A 2 -38.04 22.29 31.19
C LYS A 2 -36.78 21.43 31.43
N LYS A 3 -36.67 20.76 32.59
CA LYS A 3 -35.56 19.83 32.90
C LYS A 3 -35.57 18.52 32.09
N ARG A 4 -36.76 18.03 31.68
CA ARG A 4 -36.89 16.83 30.84
C ARG A 4 -36.64 17.14 29.35
N LEU A 5 -37.03 18.34 28.90
CA LEU A 5 -36.69 18.86 27.56
C LEU A 5 -35.17 19.08 27.39
N PHE A 6 -34.48 19.54 28.45
CA PHE A 6 -33.02 19.74 28.42
C PHE A 6 -32.24 18.41 28.36
N SER A 7 -32.70 17.36 29.06
CA SER A 7 -32.09 16.03 28.99
C SER A 7 -32.32 15.32 27.64
N ILE A 8 -33.46 15.56 26.99
CA ILE A 8 -33.74 15.00 25.65
C ILE A 8 -32.87 15.68 24.59
N ALA A 9 -32.70 17.00 24.67
CA ALA A 9 -31.82 17.75 23.76
C ALA A 9 -30.33 17.35 23.90
N LEU A 10 -29.86 17.07 25.13
CA LEU A 10 -28.49 16.65 25.40
C LEU A 10 -28.19 15.20 24.91
N CYS A 11 -29.17 14.31 24.95
CA CYS A 11 -29.03 12.96 24.38
C CYS A 11 -29.05 12.98 22.84
N LEU A 12 -29.82 13.88 22.21
CA LEU A 12 -29.87 14.03 20.75
C LEU A 12 -28.53 14.54 20.17
N THR A 13 -27.80 15.39 20.89
CA THR A 13 -26.48 15.86 20.45
C THR A 13 -25.37 14.79 20.58
N PHE A 14 -25.48 13.88 21.54
CA PHE A 14 -24.48 12.81 21.73
C PHE A 14 -24.60 11.70 20.66
N ILE A 15 -25.82 11.36 20.25
CA ILE A 15 -26.07 10.34 19.21
C ILE A 15 -25.59 10.82 17.82
N LEU A 16 -25.65 12.12 17.53
CA LEU A 16 -25.18 12.70 16.25
C LEU A 16 -23.64 12.67 16.10
N SER A 17 -22.92 12.59 17.21
CA SER A 17 -21.45 12.60 17.21
C SER A 17 -20.84 11.22 16.96
N ALA A 18 -21.55 10.14 17.32
CA ALA A 18 -21.06 8.78 17.15
C ALA A 18 -21.21 8.27 15.69
N THR A 19 -22.25 8.70 14.98
CA THR A 19 -22.48 8.32 13.57
C THR A 19 -21.56 9.05 12.60
N SER A 20 -21.15 10.27 12.94
CA SER A 20 -20.26 11.09 12.11
C SER A 20 -18.82 10.57 12.06
N VAL A 21 -18.30 10.03 13.18
CA VAL A 21 -16.96 9.42 13.22
C VAL A 21 -16.88 8.19 12.30
N SER A 22 -17.84 7.27 12.41
CA SER A 22 -17.88 6.06 11.57
C SER A 22 -18.02 6.38 10.07
N ALA A 23 -18.84 7.39 9.72
CA ALA A 23 -18.98 7.83 8.34
C ALA A 23 -17.70 8.48 7.78
N GLN A 24 -16.97 9.23 8.61
CA GLN A 24 -15.72 9.87 8.22
C GLN A 24 -14.59 8.86 8.02
N ASP A 25 -14.51 7.84 8.87
CA ASP A 25 -13.53 6.74 8.74
C ASP A 25 -13.78 5.93 7.47
N ALA A 26 -15.04 5.60 7.16
CA ALA A 26 -15.41 4.92 5.92
C ALA A 26 -15.05 5.74 4.68
N ALA A 27 -15.35 7.04 4.70
CA ALA A 27 -15.01 7.96 3.60
C ALA A 27 -13.50 8.11 3.41
N TYR A 28 -12.74 8.14 4.51
CA TYR A 28 -11.28 8.18 4.47
C TYR A 28 -10.71 6.91 3.84
N ARG A 29 -11.17 5.75 4.31
CA ARG A 29 -10.76 4.45 3.77
C ARG A 29 -11.03 4.33 2.28
N GLU A 30 -12.20 4.76 1.82
CA GLU A 30 -12.55 4.75 0.40
C GLU A 30 -11.64 5.67 -0.41
N ALA A 31 -11.43 6.91 0.06
CA ALA A 31 -10.55 7.87 -0.61
C ALA A 31 -9.11 7.36 -0.69
N LEU A 32 -8.60 6.75 0.37
CA LEU A 32 -7.26 6.18 0.40
C LEU A 32 -7.14 4.99 -0.56
N SER A 33 -8.13 4.10 -0.56
CA SER A 33 -8.17 2.97 -1.51
C SER A 33 -8.06 3.46 -2.95
N LYS A 34 -8.88 4.45 -3.36
CA LYS A 34 -8.81 5.04 -4.70
C LYS A 34 -7.44 5.67 -5.01
N MET A 35 -6.84 6.35 -4.05
CA MET A 35 -5.51 6.95 -4.19
C MET A 35 -4.43 5.87 -4.41
N LEU A 36 -4.44 4.79 -3.64
CA LEU A 36 -3.48 3.68 -3.76
C LEU A 36 -3.65 2.90 -5.07
N GLU A 37 -4.88 2.77 -5.56
CA GLU A 37 -5.16 2.18 -6.87
C GLU A 37 -4.64 3.08 -8.00
N ALA A 38 -4.94 4.38 -7.96
CA ALA A 38 -4.51 5.34 -8.98
C ALA A 38 -2.98 5.47 -9.04
N SER A 39 -2.29 5.38 -7.91
CA SER A 39 -0.83 5.43 -7.86
C SER A 39 -0.16 4.10 -8.26
N GLY A 40 -0.92 3.01 -8.42
CA GLY A 40 -0.41 1.67 -8.67
C GLY A 40 0.18 0.97 -7.44
N ALA A 41 0.10 1.57 -6.25
CA ALA A 41 0.63 0.97 -5.02
C ALA A 41 -0.07 -0.34 -4.65
N MET A 42 -1.36 -0.46 -5.01
CA MET A 42 -2.12 -1.68 -4.75
C MET A 42 -1.86 -2.80 -5.76
N THR A 43 -1.23 -2.50 -6.90
CA THR A 43 -0.85 -3.51 -7.89
C THR A 43 0.11 -4.54 -7.31
N THR A 44 1.12 -4.10 -6.54
CA THR A 44 2.08 -5.00 -5.89
C THR A 44 1.41 -5.90 -4.85
N VAL A 45 0.48 -5.36 -4.06
CA VAL A 45 -0.27 -6.14 -3.06
C VAL A 45 -1.12 -7.20 -3.76
N LYS A 46 -1.84 -6.81 -4.83
CA LYS A 46 -2.68 -7.71 -5.62
C LYS A 46 -1.88 -8.82 -6.30
N SER A 47 -0.61 -8.60 -6.64
CA SER A 47 0.23 -9.63 -7.26
C SER A 47 0.82 -10.63 -6.27
N MET A 48 0.92 -10.31 -4.98
CA MET A 48 1.56 -11.19 -3.99
C MET A 48 0.86 -12.55 -3.86
N VAL A 49 -0.47 -12.54 -3.70
CA VAL A 49 -1.22 -13.79 -3.48
C VAL A 49 -1.17 -14.72 -4.70
N PRO A 50 -1.46 -14.26 -5.94
CA PRO A 50 -1.33 -15.11 -7.12
C PRO A 50 0.09 -15.67 -7.30
N GLN A 51 1.13 -14.88 -7.01
CA GLN A 51 2.52 -15.36 -7.06
C GLN A 51 2.77 -16.49 -6.06
N MET A 52 2.33 -16.33 -4.81
CA MET A 52 2.47 -17.36 -3.77
C MET A 52 1.67 -18.61 -4.12
N ILE A 53 0.42 -18.46 -4.57
CA ILE A 53 -0.42 -19.58 -5.00
C ILE A 53 0.17 -20.30 -6.20
N GLY A 54 0.69 -19.59 -7.20
CA GLY A 54 1.36 -20.19 -8.35
C GLY A 54 2.53 -21.09 -7.94
N MET A 55 3.36 -20.64 -7.00
CA MET A 55 4.48 -21.44 -6.45
C MET A 55 3.99 -22.68 -5.70
N MET A 56 2.94 -22.53 -4.88
CA MET A 56 2.36 -23.65 -4.14
C MET A 56 1.69 -24.66 -5.08
N LYS A 57 0.93 -24.20 -6.07
CA LYS A 57 0.29 -25.05 -7.08
C LYS A 57 1.32 -25.88 -7.87
N HIS A 58 2.47 -25.28 -8.21
CA HIS A 58 3.56 -26.02 -8.84
C HIS A 58 4.12 -27.14 -7.95
N THR A 59 4.21 -26.89 -6.64
CA THR A 59 4.73 -27.84 -5.65
C THR A 59 3.72 -28.96 -5.33
N TYR A 60 2.42 -28.63 -5.31
CA TYR A 60 1.32 -29.53 -4.95
C TYR A 60 0.42 -29.80 -6.16
N SER A 61 1.01 -30.36 -7.22
CA SER A 61 0.35 -30.60 -8.52
C SER A 61 -0.81 -31.61 -8.48
N ASN A 62 -0.96 -32.36 -7.38
CA ASN A 62 -2.04 -33.30 -7.14
C ASN A 62 -3.33 -32.64 -6.61
N VAL A 63 -3.28 -31.35 -6.26
CA VAL A 63 -4.44 -30.60 -5.74
C VAL A 63 -5.25 -30.02 -6.92
N PRO A 64 -6.59 -30.19 -6.94
CA PRO A 64 -7.43 -29.69 -8.03
C PRO A 64 -7.34 -28.17 -8.25
N ASP A 65 -7.40 -27.75 -9.50
CA ASP A 65 -7.38 -26.34 -9.90
C ASP A 65 -8.47 -25.49 -9.25
N GLU A 66 -9.64 -26.08 -9.04
CA GLU A 66 -10.77 -25.41 -8.38
C GLU A 66 -10.45 -25.00 -6.94
N PHE A 67 -9.70 -25.82 -6.20
CA PHE A 67 -9.26 -25.48 -4.85
C PHE A 67 -8.37 -24.23 -4.89
N TRP A 68 -7.37 -24.21 -5.79
CA TRP A 68 -6.43 -23.10 -5.91
C TRP A 68 -7.15 -21.80 -6.25
N LYS A 69 -8.10 -21.85 -7.19
CA LYS A 69 -8.89 -20.67 -7.58
C LYS A 69 -9.69 -20.11 -6.40
N ASN A 70 -10.47 -20.94 -5.73
CA ASN A 70 -11.30 -20.50 -4.60
C ASN A 70 -10.45 -19.98 -3.44
N PHE A 71 -9.29 -20.60 -3.20
CA PHE A 71 -8.38 -20.19 -2.14
C PHE A 71 -7.63 -18.91 -2.46
N GLU A 72 -7.22 -18.71 -3.71
CA GLU A 72 -6.61 -17.46 -4.19
C GLU A 72 -7.55 -16.27 -4.01
N GLU A 73 -8.82 -16.41 -4.40
CA GLU A 73 -9.82 -15.34 -4.24
C GLU A 73 -9.97 -14.93 -2.76
N GLN A 74 -10.15 -15.91 -1.86
CA GLN A 74 -10.28 -15.67 -0.43
C GLN A 74 -9.03 -15.01 0.19
N LEU A 75 -7.84 -15.51 -0.16
CA LEU A 75 -6.59 -14.95 0.34
C LEU A 75 -6.32 -13.56 -0.21
N SER A 76 -6.68 -13.31 -1.48
CA SER A 76 -6.52 -11.99 -2.11
C SER A 76 -7.41 -10.95 -1.43
N GLU A 77 -8.67 -11.28 -1.16
CA GLU A 77 -9.58 -10.39 -0.42
C GLU A 77 -9.06 -10.09 0.99
N LYS A 78 -8.63 -11.13 1.70
CA LYS A 78 -8.06 -11.00 3.05
C LYS A 78 -6.80 -10.13 3.04
N ALA A 79 -5.87 -10.38 2.13
CA ALA A 79 -4.64 -9.62 2.01
C ALA A 79 -4.93 -8.15 1.69
N ASN A 80 -5.75 -7.88 0.67
CA ASN A 80 -6.13 -6.52 0.29
C ASN A 80 -6.74 -5.75 1.47
N THR A 81 -7.63 -6.39 2.23
CA THR A 81 -8.25 -5.78 3.42
C THR A 81 -7.21 -5.44 4.49
N GLN A 82 -6.34 -6.39 4.82
CA GLN A 82 -5.30 -6.21 5.85
C GLN A 82 -4.29 -5.13 5.45
N PHE A 83 -3.85 -5.10 4.19
CA PHE A 83 -2.97 -4.06 3.70
C PHE A 83 -3.64 -2.69 3.74
N LEU A 84 -4.90 -2.59 3.31
CA LEU A 84 -5.63 -1.32 3.38
C LEU A 84 -5.81 -0.84 4.83
N ASP A 85 -6.05 -1.73 5.80
CA ASP A 85 -6.10 -1.38 7.22
C ASP A 85 -4.78 -0.77 7.72
N ILE A 86 -3.66 -1.38 7.34
CA ILE A 86 -2.31 -0.87 7.65
C ILE A 86 -2.13 0.51 7.02
N TYR A 87 -2.46 0.67 5.73
CA TYR A 87 -2.34 1.95 5.05
C TYR A 87 -3.22 3.03 5.66
N VAL A 88 -4.47 2.73 6.03
CA VAL A 88 -5.35 3.67 6.72
C VAL A 88 -4.69 4.16 8.01
N SER A 89 -4.22 3.24 8.86
CA SER A 89 -3.55 3.58 10.12
C SER A 89 -2.31 4.47 9.92
N ILE A 90 -1.54 4.24 8.86
CA ILE A 90 -0.34 5.02 8.54
C ILE A 90 -0.72 6.40 7.98
N TYR A 91 -1.52 6.43 6.91
CA TYR A 91 -1.77 7.63 6.12
C TYR A 91 -2.63 8.64 6.89
N HIS A 92 -3.55 8.16 7.72
CA HIS A 92 -4.45 9.01 8.51
C HIS A 92 -3.69 9.94 9.47
N ARG A 93 -2.42 9.65 9.79
CA ARG A 93 -1.57 10.54 10.60
C ARG A 93 -1.02 11.74 9.82
N TYR A 94 -1.06 11.71 8.49
CA TYR A 94 -0.33 12.66 7.65
C TYR A 94 -1.18 13.32 6.57
N LEU A 95 -2.23 12.66 6.09
CA LEU A 95 -3.02 13.12 4.95
C LEU A 95 -4.49 13.24 5.32
N THR A 96 -5.15 14.25 4.78
CA THR A 96 -6.60 14.43 4.89
C THR A 96 -7.32 13.80 3.69
N ILE A 97 -8.64 13.61 3.78
CA ILE A 97 -9.47 13.21 2.63
C ILE A 97 -9.28 14.16 1.43
N SER A 98 -9.08 15.46 1.68
CA SER A 98 -8.86 16.44 0.62
C SER A 98 -7.54 16.18 -0.10
N ASP A 99 -6.47 15.87 0.64
CA ASP A 99 -5.17 15.57 0.06
C ASP A 99 -5.23 14.29 -0.76
N LEU A 100 -5.85 13.23 -0.22
CA LEU A 100 -6.04 11.96 -0.92
C LEU A 100 -6.75 12.18 -2.27
N LYS A 101 -7.84 12.96 -2.28
CA LYS A 101 -8.57 13.28 -3.53
C LYS A 101 -7.73 14.05 -4.54
N LYS A 102 -6.93 15.02 -4.09
CA LYS A 102 -6.03 15.79 -4.98
C LYS A 102 -4.92 14.91 -5.55
N ILE A 103 -4.37 14.01 -4.74
CA ILE A 103 -3.34 13.06 -5.18
C ILE A 103 -3.93 12.07 -6.18
N THR A 104 -5.13 11.53 -5.92
CA THR A 104 -5.87 10.70 -6.88
C THR A 104 -6.04 11.45 -8.20
N ALA A 105 -6.54 12.69 -8.19
CA ALA A 105 -6.72 13.48 -9.40
C ALA A 105 -5.41 13.72 -10.18
N PHE A 106 -4.29 13.91 -9.46
CA PHE A 106 -2.97 13.98 -10.08
C PHE A 106 -2.64 12.67 -10.80
N TYR A 107 -2.74 11.52 -10.12
CA TYR A 107 -2.45 10.22 -10.72
C TYR A 107 -3.41 9.81 -11.83
N GLU A 108 -4.64 10.34 -11.85
CA GLU A 108 -5.60 10.13 -12.95
C GLU A 108 -5.29 10.99 -14.20
N SER A 109 -4.48 12.05 -14.06
CA SER A 109 -4.04 12.87 -15.19
C SER A 109 -3.11 12.09 -16.14
N PRO A 110 -2.97 12.50 -17.42
CA PRO A 110 -2.06 11.81 -18.35
C PRO A 110 -0.61 11.71 -17.87
N VAL A 111 -0.09 12.77 -17.22
CA VAL A 111 1.27 12.76 -16.68
C VAL A 111 1.38 11.92 -15.41
N GLY A 112 0.36 11.95 -14.55
CA GLY A 112 0.32 11.13 -13.34
C GLY A 112 0.26 9.65 -13.64
N LYS A 113 -0.57 9.23 -14.61
CA LYS A 113 -0.62 7.84 -15.11
C LYS A 113 0.73 7.41 -15.66
N LYS A 114 1.33 8.22 -16.54
CA LYS A 114 2.66 7.95 -17.09
C LYS A 114 3.70 7.80 -15.97
N LEU A 115 3.66 8.64 -14.94
CA LEU A 115 4.56 8.54 -13.79
C LEU A 115 4.32 7.23 -13.02
N ALA A 116 3.08 6.88 -12.71
CA ALA A 116 2.75 5.64 -12.01
C ALA A 116 3.22 4.39 -12.77
N GLU A 117 3.00 4.35 -14.08
CA GLU A 117 3.44 3.25 -14.96
C GLU A 117 4.97 3.18 -15.10
N SER A 118 5.64 4.33 -15.14
CA SER A 118 7.09 4.39 -15.36
C SER A 118 7.90 4.17 -14.07
N THR A 119 7.32 4.47 -12.90
CA THR A 119 8.05 4.44 -11.62
C THR A 119 8.67 3.07 -11.30
N PRO A 120 7.97 1.93 -11.47
CA PRO A 120 8.58 0.62 -11.22
C PRO A 120 9.80 0.35 -12.11
N VAL A 121 9.73 0.70 -13.40
CA VAL A 121 10.82 0.50 -14.37
C VAL A 121 12.01 1.38 -14.02
N MET A 122 11.77 2.69 -13.81
CA MET A 122 12.83 3.62 -13.41
C MET A 122 13.48 3.22 -12.08
N THR A 123 12.69 2.70 -11.13
CA THR A 123 13.22 2.22 -9.84
C THR A 123 14.13 1.01 -10.05
N ALA A 124 13.74 0.07 -10.91
CA ALA A 124 14.57 -1.10 -11.24
C ALA A 124 15.88 -0.69 -11.91
N GLU A 125 15.83 0.19 -12.91
CA GLU A 125 17.02 0.74 -13.58
C GLU A 125 17.94 1.49 -12.60
N ALA A 126 17.37 2.29 -11.70
CA ALA A 126 18.13 3.01 -10.69
C ALA A 126 18.82 2.07 -9.70
N MET A 127 18.16 0.97 -9.30
CA MET A 127 18.76 -0.06 -8.43
C MET A 127 19.93 -0.77 -9.12
N GLU A 128 19.79 -1.12 -10.41
CA GLU A 128 20.87 -1.73 -11.19
C GLU A 128 22.08 -0.79 -11.29
N ALA A 129 21.84 0.48 -11.64
CA ALA A 129 22.91 1.49 -11.69
C ALA A 129 23.59 1.67 -10.32
N GLY A 130 22.80 1.71 -9.24
CA GLY A 130 23.31 1.79 -7.87
C GLY A 130 24.18 0.59 -7.49
N GLN A 131 23.83 -0.62 -7.93
CA GLN A 131 24.63 -1.81 -7.72
C GLN A 131 25.99 -1.71 -8.41
N GLN A 132 26.04 -1.22 -9.66
CA GLN A 132 27.30 -1.03 -10.38
C GLN A 132 28.22 -0.02 -9.70
N ILE A 133 27.66 1.09 -9.22
CA ILE A 133 28.40 2.10 -8.45
C ILE A 133 28.96 1.47 -7.16
N GLY A 134 28.12 0.74 -6.41
CA GLY A 134 28.54 0.06 -5.19
C GLY A 134 29.67 -0.94 -5.40
N MET A 135 29.65 -1.69 -6.50
CA MET A 135 30.74 -2.58 -6.89
C MET A 135 32.04 -1.83 -7.19
N GLY A 136 31.95 -0.66 -7.84
CA GLY A 136 33.09 0.22 -8.08
C GLY A 136 33.73 0.69 -6.77
N ILE A 137 32.92 1.20 -5.85
CA ILE A 137 33.36 1.64 -4.52
C ILE A 137 34.01 0.48 -3.75
N ALA A 138 33.39 -0.72 -3.76
CA ALA A 138 33.94 -1.89 -3.09
C ALA A 138 35.32 -2.29 -3.66
N LYS A 139 35.50 -2.24 -4.98
CA LYS A 139 36.81 -2.49 -5.62
C LYS A 139 37.86 -1.47 -5.18
N GLU A 140 37.50 -0.19 -5.11
CA GLU A 140 38.41 0.88 -4.67
C GLU A 140 38.83 0.71 -3.20
N ILE A 141 37.87 0.37 -2.32
CA ILE A 141 38.14 0.05 -0.92
C ILE A 141 39.12 -1.12 -0.83
N MET A 142 38.86 -2.22 -1.54
CA MET A 142 39.72 -3.41 -1.52
C MET A 142 41.14 -3.11 -2.04
N ALA A 143 41.26 -2.30 -3.09
CA ALA A 143 42.57 -1.88 -3.60
C ALA A 143 43.36 -1.10 -2.55
N ASN A 144 42.72 -0.12 -1.88
CA ASN A 144 43.34 0.67 -0.82
C ASN A 144 43.73 -0.18 0.40
N LEU A 145 42.87 -1.12 0.82
CA LEU A 145 43.17 -2.03 1.92
C LEU A 145 44.39 -2.90 1.60
N LYS A 146 44.48 -3.38 0.36
CA LYS A 146 45.61 -4.20 -0.10
C LYS A 146 46.90 -3.39 -0.16
N GLU A 147 46.86 -2.18 -0.72
CA GLU A 147 48.02 -1.27 -0.80
C GLU A 147 48.58 -0.96 0.59
N LYS A 148 47.72 -0.78 1.58
CA LYS A 148 48.11 -0.51 2.97
C LYS A 148 48.44 -1.76 3.79
N GLY A 149 48.35 -2.95 3.19
CA GLY A 149 48.68 -4.22 3.85
C GLY A 149 47.66 -4.69 4.89
N TYR A 150 46.44 -4.15 4.88
CA TYR A 150 45.37 -4.60 5.79
C TYR A 150 44.72 -5.91 5.34
N VAL A 151 44.85 -6.27 4.06
CA VAL A 151 44.35 -7.52 3.45
C VAL A 151 45.38 -8.06 2.45
N GLN A 152 45.43 -9.39 2.25
CA GLN A 152 46.31 -10.04 1.26
C GLN A 152 45.79 -9.90 -0.18
#